data_AF-A0A819NHX9-F1
#
_entry.id   AF-A0A819NHX9-F1
#
_cell.length_a   1.000
_cell.length_b   1.000
_cell.length_c   1.000
_cell.angle_alpha   90.00
_cell.angle_beta   90.00
_cell.angle_gamma   90.00
#
_symmetry.space_group_name_H-M   'P 1'
#
loop_
_entity.id
_entity.type
_entity.pdbx_description
1 polymer ?
#
loop_
_entity_poly.entity_id
_entity_poly.type
_entity_poly.pdbx_seq_one_letter_code
_entity_poly.pdbx_strand_id
1 'polypeptide(L)'
;EGSKSRVGEANAIDKIAQYKRETPSIFTWEIRDRLLEENICNSKNIPSVSLINRVLRYFESKSIDTETSSNSEYKHQSNDTNHGSHQNLA
;
A
#
# COMPACT_ATOMS: atom_id res chain seq x y z
N GLU A 1 4.39 24.48 -6.98
CA GLU A 1 5.04 23.71 -5.90
C GLU A 1 4.01 23.16 -4.94
N GLY A 2 3.86 21.82 -4.84
CA GLY A 2 3.07 21.26 -3.74
C GLY A 2 2.47 19.86 -3.85
N SER A 3 2.79 19.05 -4.86
CA SER A 3 2.28 17.66 -4.98
C SER A 3 2.98 16.70 -4.00
N LYS A 4 2.96 16.98 -2.69
CA LYS A 4 3.75 16.25 -1.69
C LYS A 4 3.03 15.07 -1.00
N SER A 5 1.83 14.70 -1.42
CA SER A 5 1.10 13.61 -0.75
C SER A 5 1.40 12.21 -1.30
N ARG A 6 2.02 12.08 -2.49
CA ARG A 6 2.26 10.77 -3.15
C ARG A 6 3.66 10.19 -2.96
N VAL A 7 4.63 10.99 -2.50
CA VAL A 7 6.05 10.58 -2.43
C VAL A 7 6.30 9.54 -1.34
N GLY A 8 5.62 9.65 -0.19
CA GLY A 8 5.79 8.68 0.91
C GLY A 8 5.22 7.30 0.59
N GLU A 9 4.08 7.24 -0.10
CA GLU A 9 3.44 5.97 -0.47
C GLU A 9 4.21 5.24 -1.58
N ALA A 10 4.75 5.98 -2.55
CA ALA A 10 5.63 5.41 -3.57
C ALA A 10 6.88 4.75 -2.95
N ASN A 11 7.50 5.42 -1.97
CA ASN A 11 8.66 4.87 -1.26
C ASN A 11 8.31 3.57 -0.49
N ALA A 12 7.12 3.48 0.09
CA ALA A 12 6.66 2.28 0.78
C ALA A 12 6.44 1.10 -0.17
N ILE A 13 5.83 1.34 -1.33
CA ILE A 13 5.58 0.32 -2.36
C ILE A 13 6.89 -0.29 -2.88
N ASP A 14 7.88 0.55 -3.18
CA ASP A 14 9.19 0.09 -3.67
C ASP A 14 9.93 -0.71 -2.59
N LYS A 15 9.87 -0.26 -1.33
CA LYS A 15 10.47 -0.95 -0.18
C LYS A 15 9.83 -2.33 0.06
N ILE A 16 8.51 -2.46 -0.07
CA ILE A 16 7.80 -3.75 0.03
C ILE A 16 8.38 -4.77 -0.96
N ALA A 17 8.57 -4.37 -2.22
CA ALA A 17 9.14 -5.23 -3.25
C ALA A 17 10.60 -5.60 -2.94
N GLN A 18 11.39 -4.62 -2.48
CA GLN A 18 12.78 -4.82 -2.11
C GLN A 18 12.93 -5.87 -1.01
N TYR A 19 12.18 -5.76 0.08
CA TYR A 19 12.27 -6.71 1.19
C TYR A 19 11.91 -8.14 0.78
N LYS A 20 10.88 -8.31 -0.05
CA LYS A 20 10.51 -9.65 -0.54
C LYS A 20 11.59 -10.25 -1.43
N ARG A 21 12.22 -9.43 -2.27
CA ARG A 21 13.30 -9.86 -3.16
C ARG A 21 14.56 -10.24 -2.40
N GLU A 22 14.92 -9.48 -1.38
CA GLU A 22 16.10 -9.73 -0.52
C GLU A 22 15.88 -10.94 0.40
N THR A 23 14.65 -11.13 0.89
CA THR A 23 14.31 -12.23 1.78
C THR A 23 12.99 -12.87 1.35
N PRO A 24 13.00 -13.84 0.42
CA PRO A 24 11.77 -14.46 -0.08
C PRO A 24 10.92 -15.15 0.99
N SER A 25 11.54 -15.55 2.11
CA SER A 25 10.85 -16.14 3.26
C SER A 25 10.15 -15.12 4.17
N ILE A 26 10.39 -13.82 3.99
CA ILE A 26 9.81 -12.79 4.85
C ILE A 26 8.28 -12.81 4.74
N PHE A 27 7.62 -12.72 5.90
CA PHE A 27 6.17 -12.67 5.99
C PHE A 27 5.64 -11.23 5.78
N THR A 28 4.39 -11.12 5.36
CA THR A 28 3.73 -9.83 5.08
C THR A 28 3.67 -8.92 6.32
N TRP A 29 3.49 -9.50 7.51
CA TRP A 29 3.49 -8.73 8.75
C TRP A 29 4.89 -8.24 9.11
N GLU A 30 5.94 -9.01 8.82
CA GLU A 30 7.34 -8.56 9.03
C GLU A 30 7.69 -7.40 8.10
N ILE A 31 7.23 -7.44 6.84
CA ILE A 31 7.38 -6.31 5.92
C ILE A 31 6.73 -5.05 6.50
N ARG A 32 5.52 -5.17 7.06
CA ARG A 32 4.83 -4.04 7.71
C ARG A 32 5.66 -3.47 8.87
N ASP A 33 6.17 -4.34 9.73
CA ASP A 33 6.90 -3.90 10.92
C ASP A 33 8.24 -3.25 10.52
N ARG A 34 8.94 -3.77 9.52
CA ARG A 34 10.16 -3.14 8.95
C ARG A 34 9.91 -1.76 8.35
N LEU A 35 8.77 -1.55 7.68
CA LEU A 35 8.41 -0.22 7.16
C LEU A 35 8.23 0.82 8.28
N LEU A 36 7.80 0.40 9.47
CA LEU A 36 7.73 1.25 10.66
C LEU A 36 9.11 1.49 11.27
N GLU A 37 9.93 0.43 11.38
CA GLU A 37 11.29 0.51 11.92
C GLU A 37 12.19 1.45 11.10
N GLU A 38 12.15 1.34 9.77
CA GLU A 38 12.90 2.23 8.86
C GLU A 38 12.28 3.64 8.71
N ASN A 39 11.19 3.94 9.43
CA ASN A 39 10.45 5.22 9.32
C ASN A 39 10.02 5.56 7.88
N ILE A 40 9.86 4.55 7.02
CA ILE A 40 9.27 4.72 5.68
C ILE A 40 7.79 5.04 5.83
N CYS A 41 7.14 4.33 6.76
CA CYS A 41 5.77 4.53 7.18
C CYS A 41 5.68 4.85 8.67
N ASN A 42 4.60 5.51 9.07
CA ASN A 42 4.18 5.73 10.44
C ASN A 42 2.85 5.01 10.70
N SER A 43 2.42 4.90 11.95
CA SER A 43 1.20 4.17 12.33
C SER A 43 -0.09 4.70 11.66
N LYS A 44 -0.06 5.90 11.07
CA LYS A 44 -1.19 6.52 10.38
C LYS A 44 -1.20 6.27 8.87
N ASN A 45 -0.03 6.02 8.26
CA ASN A 45 0.12 5.82 6.81
C ASN A 45 0.60 4.41 6.44
N ILE A 46 0.86 3.55 7.43
CA ILE A 46 1.25 2.17 7.21
C ILE A 46 0.15 1.41 6.46
N PRO A 47 0.46 0.75 5.33
CA PRO A 47 -0.55 0.02 4.57
C PRO A 47 -1.03 -1.21 5.33
N SER A 48 -2.27 -1.62 5.03
CA SER A 48 -2.82 -2.87 5.55
C SER A 48 -2.09 -4.08 4.97
N VAL A 49 -2.09 -5.19 5.70
CA VAL A 49 -1.50 -6.46 5.26
C VAL A 49 -2.06 -6.92 3.90
N SER A 50 -3.35 -6.69 3.66
CA SER A 50 -4.01 -7.00 2.38
C SER A 50 -3.44 -6.18 1.23
N LEU A 51 -3.18 -4.88 1.43
CA LEU A 51 -2.58 -4.02 0.41
C LEU A 51 -1.13 -4.43 0.14
N ILE A 52 -0.35 -4.73 1.18
CA ILE A 52 1.02 -5.25 1.03
C ILE A 52 1.02 -6.51 0.17
N ASN A 53 0.11 -7.47 0.45
CA ASN A 53 -0.01 -8.68 -0.38
C ASN A 53 -0.39 -8.39 -1.83
N ARG A 54 -1.24 -7.40 -2.09
CA ARG A 54 -1.59 -7.00 -3.46
C ARG A 54 -0.38 -6.43 -4.20
N VAL A 55 0.40 -5.60 -3.53
CA VAL A 55 1.65 -5.03 -4.06
C VAL A 55 2.66 -6.14 -4.35
N LEU A 56 2.85 -7.10 -3.44
CA LEU A 56 3.74 -8.24 -3.64
C LEU A 56 3.39 -9.05 -4.88
N ARG A 57 2.10 -9.41 -5.04
CA ARG A 57 1.62 -10.15 -6.22
C ARG A 57 1.81 -9.35 -7.50
N TYR A 58 1.58 -8.04 -7.46
CA TYR A 58 1.81 -7.17 -8.61
C TYR A 58 3.28 -7.21 -9.08
N PHE A 59 4.23 -7.12 -8.15
CA PHE A 59 5.64 -7.17 -8.49
C PHE A 59 6.10 -8.56 -8.95
N GLU A 60 5.53 -9.62 -8.38
CA GLU A 60 5.77 -11.00 -8.80
C GLU A 60 5.24 -11.26 -10.23
N SER A 61 4.06 -10.72 -10.56
CA SER A 61 3.54 -10.74 -11.93
C SER A 61 4.38 -9.88 -12.88
N LYS A 62 4.99 -8.79 -12.42
CA LYS A 62 5.86 -7.93 -13.25
C LYS A 62 7.20 -8.57 -13.58
N SER A 63 7.66 -9.56 -12.79
CA SER A 63 8.85 -10.37 -13.09
C SER A 63 8.61 -11.51 -14.07
N ILE A 64 7.35 -11.78 -14.43
CA ILE A 64 6.93 -12.84 -15.36
C ILE A 64 6.25 -12.15 -16.54
N ASP A 65 7.08 -11.73 -17.49
CA ASP A 65 6.72 -11.44 -18.88
C ASP A 65 5.93 -10.14 -19.19
N THR A 66 6.45 -9.47 -20.22
CA THR A 66 5.87 -8.38 -21.01
C THR A 66 4.37 -8.57 -21.28
N GLU A 67 3.62 -7.46 -21.18
CA GLU A 67 2.31 -7.25 -21.80
C GLU A 67 1.10 -8.02 -21.19
N THR A 68 0.41 -7.42 -20.21
CA THR A 68 -1.06 -7.23 -20.22
C THR A 68 -1.48 -6.30 -19.08
N SER A 69 -2.20 -5.25 -19.47
CA SER A 69 -2.80 -4.20 -18.66
C SER A 69 -3.47 -4.67 -17.37
N SER A 70 -3.16 -3.99 -16.27
CA SER A 70 -4.12 -3.61 -15.24
C SER A 70 -3.55 -2.43 -14.46
N ASN A 71 -3.64 -1.27 -15.11
CA ASN A 71 -3.48 0.04 -14.48
C ASN A 71 -4.65 0.25 -13.52
N SER A 72 -4.60 -0.41 -12.38
CA SER A 72 -5.47 -0.10 -11.24
C SER A 72 -4.64 0.80 -10.34
N GLU A 73 -4.74 2.10 -10.60
CA GLU A 73 -4.61 3.17 -9.62
C GLU A 73 -4.67 2.60 -8.19
N TYR A 74 -3.51 2.58 -7.49
CA TYR A 74 -3.45 2.24 -6.08
C TYR A 74 -4.19 3.37 -5.34
N LYS A 75 -5.52 3.28 -5.38
CA LYS A 75 -6.41 4.24 -4.74
C LYS A 75 -6.22 4.05 -3.25
N HIS A 76 -5.64 5.07 -2.62
CA HIS A 76 -5.82 5.33 -1.20
C HIS A 76 -7.28 5.05 -0.85
N GLN A 77 -7.51 4.00 -0.07
CA GLN A 77 -8.77 3.80 0.60
C GLN A 77 -8.81 4.86 1.70
N SER A 78 -9.34 6.03 1.37
CA SER A 78 -9.87 6.95 2.36
C SER A 78 -10.89 6.14 3.18
N ASN A 79 -10.59 5.97 4.47
CA ASN A 79 -11.54 5.43 5.42
C ASN A 79 -12.67 6.45 5.59
N ASP A 80 -13.67 6.41 4.71
CA ASP A 80 -14.98 6.96 5.03
C ASP A 80 -15.61 6.05 6.08
N THR A 81 -15.40 6.39 7.36
CA THR A 81 -16.11 5.74 8.47
C THR A 81 -17.49 6.40 8.61
N ASN A 82 -18.44 5.86 7.86
CA ASN A 82 -19.86 5.57 8.12
C ASN A 82 -20.76 6.43 9.05
N HIS A 83 -21.97 6.72 8.53
CA HIS A 83 -23.32 6.75 9.13
C HIS A 83 -23.78 7.88 10.09
N GLY A 84 -24.69 8.70 9.58
CA GLY A 84 -25.69 9.45 10.35
C GLY A 84 -26.95 9.66 9.51
N SER A 85 -27.94 8.79 9.71
CA SER A 85 -29.20 8.73 8.98
C SER A 85 -30.09 9.96 9.21
N HIS A 86 -30.72 10.44 8.13
CA HIS A 86 -32.13 10.82 8.01
C HIS A 86 -32.80 11.56 9.20
N GLN A 87 -32.96 12.89 9.11
CA GLN A 87 -34.05 13.64 9.77
C GLN A 87 -34.44 14.86 8.91
N ASN A 88 -35.38 14.67 7.97
CA ASN A 88 -36.15 15.79 7.41
C ASN A 88 -37.36 16.02 8.32
N LEU A 89 -37.34 17.12 9.08
CA LEU A 89 -38.54 17.74 9.66
C LEU A 89 -38.40 19.26 9.54
N ALA A 90 -39.14 19.83 8.59
CA ALA A 90 -39.83 21.11 8.68
C ALA A 90 -40.77 21.21 7.47
#